data_AF-A0A934UCH7-F1
#
_entry.id   AF-A0A934UCH7-F1
#
_cell.length_a   1.000
_cell.length_b   1.000
_cell.length_c   1.000
_cell.angle_alpha   90.00
_cell.angle_beta   90.00
_cell.angle_gamma   90.00
#
_symmetry.space_group_name_H-M   'P 1'
#
loop_
_entity.id
_entity.type
_entity.pdbx_description
1 polymer ?
#
loop_
_entity_poly.entity_id
_entity_poly.type
_entity_poly.pdbx_seq_one_letter_code
_entity_poly.pdbx_strand_id
1 'polypeptide(L)'
;MSRPDTLPDRKQVRLRARLRHPAAWAKSRIMRRRAPVGRPVPTGANDVLERLAGLPVSAWTYGFEDPSVRHLGPMAQDFAETFGLGSSPKAISVIDANGVCMASIQALYRRLVEVEEQLEQLRAAQEHNHSL
;
A
#
# COMPACT_ATOMS: atom_id res chain seq x y z
N MET A 1 26.83 8.46 -55.93
CA MET A 1 27.79 9.03 -54.96
C MET A 1 27.00 9.56 -53.78
N SER A 2 26.96 8.77 -52.71
CA SER A 2 26.03 8.92 -51.58
C SER A 2 26.62 9.81 -50.47
N ARG A 3 25.75 10.63 -49.89
CA ARG A 3 26.02 11.58 -48.80
C ARG A 3 26.60 10.88 -47.57
N PRO A 4 27.58 11.46 -46.84
CA PRO A 4 27.94 10.97 -45.51
C PRO A 4 26.96 11.52 -44.45
N ASP A 5 26.17 10.63 -43.86
CA ASP A 5 25.44 10.86 -42.61
C ASP A 5 26.44 11.02 -41.46
N THR A 6 26.41 12.17 -40.79
CA THR A 6 27.13 12.38 -39.53
C THR A 6 26.13 12.40 -38.39
N LEU A 7 26.02 11.28 -37.67
CA LEU A 7 25.28 11.21 -36.40
C LEU A 7 26.06 11.97 -35.32
N PRO A 8 25.42 12.84 -34.52
CA PRO A 8 26.12 13.59 -33.48
C PRO A 8 26.61 12.69 -32.35
N ASP A 9 27.84 12.96 -31.89
CA ASP A 9 28.53 12.30 -30.79
C ASP A 9 27.64 12.21 -29.53
N ARG A 10 27.45 10.98 -29.04
CA ARG A 10 26.66 10.63 -27.84
C ARG A 10 27.06 11.44 -26.60
N LYS A 11 28.29 11.97 -26.55
CA LYS A 11 28.74 12.84 -25.46
C LYS A 11 28.12 14.24 -25.51
N GLN A 12 27.87 14.79 -26.70
CA GLN A 12 27.28 16.13 -26.88
C GLN A 12 25.78 16.15 -26.54
N VAL A 13 25.06 15.06 -26.82
CA VAL A 13 23.63 14.92 -26.47
C VAL A 13 23.43 14.90 -24.94
N ARG A 14 24.34 14.24 -24.21
CA ARG A 14 24.32 14.20 -22.73
C ARG A 14 24.65 15.53 -22.07
N LEU A 15 25.50 16.35 -22.71
CA LEU A 15 25.87 17.67 -22.19
C LEU A 15 24.73 18.69 -22.35
N ARG A 16 24.04 18.69 -23.50
CA ARG A 16 22.91 19.59 -23.75
C ARG A 16 21.66 19.30 -22.92
N ALA A 17 21.44 18.04 -22.54
CA ALA A 17 20.33 17.67 -21.66
C ALA A 17 20.49 18.23 -20.22
N ARG A 18 21.72 18.43 -19.75
CA ARG A 18 22.00 18.96 -18.40
C ARG A 18 21.87 20.48 -18.29
N LEU A 19 21.99 21.23 -19.39
CA LEU A 19 21.88 22.69 -19.39
C LEU A 19 20.46 23.23 -19.58
N ARG A 20 19.50 22.42 -20.06
CA ARG A 20 18.15 22.93 -20.38
C ARG A 20 17.22 23.08 -19.18
N HIS A 21 17.51 22.40 -18.07
CA HIS A 21 16.66 22.46 -16.87
C HIS A 21 17.45 22.41 -15.54
N PRO A 22 18.41 23.32 -15.29
CA PRO A 22 19.09 23.41 -14.00
C PRO A 22 18.07 23.67 -12.86
N ALA A 23 17.04 24.48 -13.15
CA ALA A 23 15.96 24.75 -12.21
C ALA A 23 15.02 23.55 -11.97
N ALA A 24 14.83 22.63 -12.93
CA ALA A 24 13.97 21.45 -12.69
C ALA A 24 14.69 20.40 -11.84
N TRP A 25 16.02 20.30 -11.94
CA TRP A 25 16.83 19.41 -11.10
C TRP A 25 17.09 20.01 -9.71
N ALA A 26 17.19 21.33 -9.59
CA ALA A 26 17.16 22.02 -8.30
C ALA A 26 15.76 21.91 -7.64
N LYS A 27 14.69 22.07 -8.42
CA LYS A 27 13.31 21.86 -7.96
C LYS A 27 13.03 20.39 -7.62
N SER A 28 13.68 19.39 -8.22
CA SER A 28 13.51 17.99 -7.81
C SER A 28 14.23 17.65 -6.49
N ARG A 29 15.31 18.36 -6.16
CA ARG A 29 15.97 18.27 -4.84
C ARG A 29 15.24 19.07 -3.76
N ILE A 30 14.61 20.18 -4.11
CA ILE A 30 13.80 21.02 -3.20
C ILE A 30 12.35 20.48 -3.06
N MET A 31 11.84 19.76 -4.07
CA MET A 31 10.55 19.05 -4.04
C MET A 31 10.68 17.56 -3.76
N ARG A 32 11.73 17.12 -3.05
CA ARG A 32 11.46 16.11 -2.03
C ARG A 32 10.60 16.81 -0.99
N ARG A 33 9.27 16.82 -1.23
CA ARG A 33 8.30 16.96 -0.14
C ARG A 33 8.77 15.95 0.89
N ARG A 34 9.38 16.45 1.96
CA ARG A 34 9.69 15.65 3.13
C ARG A 34 8.33 15.04 3.49
N ALA A 35 8.19 13.72 3.35
CA ALA A 35 7.00 13.03 3.83
C ALA A 35 6.80 13.52 5.28
N PRO A 36 5.56 13.85 5.69
CA PRO A 36 5.32 14.30 7.05
C PRO A 36 5.97 13.30 8.01
N VAL A 37 6.76 13.83 8.95
CA VAL A 37 7.38 13.03 10.01
C VAL A 37 6.25 12.30 10.74
N GLY A 38 6.28 10.96 10.71
CA GLY A 38 5.49 10.12 11.62
C GLY A 38 4.07 9.75 11.18
N ARG A 39 3.86 9.17 9.98
CA ARG A 39 2.72 8.25 9.84
C ARG A 39 3.10 6.90 10.44
N PRO A 40 2.34 6.36 11.41
CA PRO A 40 2.64 5.06 11.99
C PRO A 40 2.49 3.99 10.90
N VAL A 41 3.62 3.38 10.53
CA VAL A 41 3.66 2.21 9.66
C VAL A 41 3.35 0.98 10.52
N PRO A 42 2.54 0.02 10.04
CA PRO A 42 2.25 -1.18 10.79
C PRO A 42 3.53 -1.91 11.21
N THR A 43 3.58 -2.35 12.47
CA THR A 43 4.77 -3.00 13.02
C THR A 43 4.74 -4.52 12.90
N GLY A 44 3.58 -5.11 12.54
CA GLY A 44 3.42 -6.53 12.33
C GLY A 44 2.03 -6.92 11.84
N ALA A 45 1.85 -8.20 11.48
CA ALA A 45 0.62 -8.68 10.86
C ALA A 45 -0.65 -8.52 11.72
N ASN A 46 -0.55 -8.60 13.05
CA ASN A 46 -1.71 -8.39 13.93
C ASN A 46 -2.17 -6.92 13.93
N ASP A 47 -1.21 -5.99 13.98
CA ASP A 47 -1.47 -4.54 13.87
C ASP A 47 -2.08 -4.20 12.50
N VAL A 48 -1.59 -4.83 11.43
CA VAL A 48 -2.22 -4.71 10.09
C VAL A 48 -3.67 -5.18 10.11
N LEU A 49 -3.97 -6.35 10.70
CA LEU A 49 -5.32 -6.88 10.77
C LEU A 49 -6.26 -5.97 11.57
N GLU A 50 -5.81 -5.45 12.71
CA GLU A 50 -6.61 -4.55 13.56
C GLU A 50 -6.94 -3.24 12.85
N ARG A 51 -5.95 -2.65 12.19
CA ARG A 51 -6.14 -1.47 11.35
C ARG A 51 -7.08 -1.72 10.19
N LEU A 52 -6.92 -2.85 9.49
CA LEU A 52 -7.78 -3.24 8.38
C LEU A 52 -9.23 -3.47 8.84
N ALA A 53 -9.43 -4.10 10.00
CA ALA A 53 -10.76 -4.36 10.55
C ALA A 53 -11.52 -3.06 10.89
N GLY A 54 -10.81 -1.99 11.25
CA GLY A 54 -11.39 -0.66 11.47
C GLY A 54 -11.53 0.20 10.21
N LEU A 55 -11.02 -0.24 9.06
CA LEU A 55 -10.99 0.57 7.84
C LEU A 55 -12.35 0.49 7.10
N PRO A 56 -13.02 1.62 6.84
CA PRO A 56 -14.29 1.63 6.13
C PRO A 56 -14.15 1.09 4.71
N VAL A 57 -15.06 0.19 4.31
CA VAL A 57 -15.21 -0.29 2.93
C VAL A 57 -16.51 0.26 2.37
N SER A 58 -16.43 0.91 1.21
CA SER A 58 -17.60 1.47 0.54
C SER A 58 -17.55 1.21 -0.97
N ALA A 59 -18.70 1.36 -1.63
CA ALA A 59 -18.79 1.32 -3.08
C ALA A 59 -18.77 2.74 -3.63
N TRP A 60 -17.77 3.08 -4.44
CA TRP A 60 -17.53 4.45 -4.93
C TRP A 60 -17.17 4.47 -6.42
N THR A 61 -17.12 5.65 -7.03
CA THR A 61 -16.78 5.88 -8.44
C THR A 61 -15.84 7.08 -8.52
N TYR A 62 -14.81 7.05 -9.38
CA TYR A 62 -14.00 8.24 -9.59
C TYR A 62 -14.79 9.31 -10.36
N GLY A 63 -14.62 10.58 -9.98
CA GLY A 63 -15.35 11.67 -10.65
C GLY A 63 -15.04 11.87 -12.14
N PHE A 64 -13.98 11.23 -12.67
CA PHE A 64 -13.64 11.24 -14.09
C PHE A 64 -14.06 9.97 -14.84
N GLU A 65 -14.61 8.97 -14.14
CA GLU A 65 -15.09 7.72 -14.73
C GLU A 65 -16.57 7.81 -15.10
N ASP A 66 -17.00 6.86 -15.93
CA ASP A 66 -18.41 6.68 -16.23
C ASP A 66 -19.21 6.33 -14.95
N PRO A 67 -20.42 6.89 -14.74
CA PRO A 67 -21.23 6.61 -13.55
C PRO A 67 -21.59 5.13 -13.33
N SER A 68 -21.52 4.29 -14.38
CA SER A 68 -21.75 2.85 -14.29
C SER A 68 -20.57 2.09 -13.66
N VAL A 69 -19.37 2.67 -13.63
CA VAL A 69 -18.19 2.04 -13.04
C VAL A 69 -18.27 2.18 -11.53
N ARG A 70 -18.23 1.05 -10.81
CA ARG A 70 -18.20 1.00 -9.35
C ARG A 70 -16.96 0.27 -8.89
N HIS A 71 -16.22 0.91 -7.99
CA HIS A 71 -15.13 0.30 -7.23
C HIS A 71 -15.65 -0.07 -5.84
N LEU A 72 -15.15 -1.19 -5.32
CA LEU A 72 -15.42 -1.63 -3.96
C LEU A 72 -14.10 -1.64 -3.19
N GLY A 73 -14.03 -0.91 -2.09
CA GLY A 73 -12.85 -0.88 -1.26
C GLY A 73 -12.79 0.35 -0.36
N PRO A 74 -11.72 0.48 0.43
CA PRO A 74 -11.48 1.68 1.19
C PRO A 74 -11.13 2.85 0.26
N MET A 75 -11.43 4.06 0.74
CA MET A 75 -10.94 5.27 0.08
C MET A 75 -9.41 5.35 0.22
N ALA A 76 -8.75 5.88 -0.81
CA ALA A 76 -7.29 5.95 -0.84
C ALA A 76 -6.69 6.83 0.27
N GLN A 77 -7.42 7.88 0.67
CA GLN A 77 -7.04 8.78 1.75
C GLN A 77 -7.02 8.03 3.08
N ASP A 78 -8.11 7.32 3.40
CA ASP A 78 -8.26 6.52 4.62
C ASP A 78 -7.21 5.41 4.69
N PHE A 79 -6.96 4.73 3.56
CA PHE A 79 -5.91 3.72 3.47
C PHE A 79 -4.53 4.31 3.78
N ALA A 80 -4.19 5.45 3.17
CA ALA A 80 -2.90 6.09 3.38
C ALA A 80 -2.75 6.61 4.82
N GLU A 81 -3.83 7.09 5.43
CA GLU A 81 -3.86 7.50 6.85
C GLU A 81 -3.68 6.32 7.80
N THR A 82 -4.37 5.22 7.51
CA THR A 82 -4.40 4.02 8.35
C THR A 82 -3.07 3.27 8.35
N PHE A 83 -2.45 3.12 7.18
CA PHE A 83 -1.24 2.29 7.02
C PHE A 83 0.05 3.09 6.82
N GLY A 84 -0.03 4.40 6.53
CA GLY A 84 1.16 5.18 6.20
C GLY A 84 1.86 4.74 4.90
N LEU A 85 1.20 3.92 4.08
CA LEU A 85 1.72 3.39 2.82
C LEU A 85 1.28 4.24 1.62
N GLY A 86 1.94 4.02 0.48
CA GLY A 86 1.66 4.72 -0.77
C GLY A 86 2.50 5.98 -1.00
N SER A 87 2.63 6.36 -2.27
CA SER A 87 3.34 7.57 -2.71
C SER A 87 2.42 8.80 -2.85
N SER A 88 1.09 8.60 -2.77
CA SER A 88 0.07 9.63 -2.96
C SER A 88 -1.24 9.21 -2.28
N PRO A 89 -2.02 10.14 -1.69
CA PRO A 89 -3.32 9.84 -1.08
C PRO A 89 -4.46 9.65 -2.11
N LYS A 90 -4.16 9.67 -3.42
CA LYS A 90 -5.18 9.60 -4.49
C LYS A 90 -5.38 8.21 -5.07
N ALA A 91 -4.50 7.26 -4.75
CA ALA A 91 -4.55 5.91 -5.26
C ALA A 91 -3.94 4.96 -4.24
N ILE A 92 -4.50 3.76 -4.17
CA ILE A 92 -3.91 2.65 -3.43
C ILE A 92 -3.04 1.88 -4.41
N SER A 93 -1.77 1.68 -4.05
CA SER A 93 -0.89 0.80 -4.83
C SER A 93 -1.39 -0.63 -4.70
N VAL A 94 -1.49 -1.35 -5.83
CA VAL A 94 -1.87 -2.78 -5.82
C VAL A 94 -0.91 -3.61 -4.98
N ILE A 95 0.38 -3.24 -4.96
CA ILE A 95 1.39 -3.91 -4.12
C ILE A 95 1.08 -3.72 -2.63
N ASP A 96 0.74 -2.50 -2.22
CA ASP A 96 0.45 -2.19 -0.81
C ASP A 96 -0.87 -2.85 -0.38
N ALA A 97 -1.91 -2.79 -1.22
CA ALA A 97 -3.19 -3.46 -0.97
C ALA A 97 -3.02 -4.97 -0.80
N ASN A 98 -2.25 -5.60 -1.70
CA ASN A 98 -1.98 -7.04 -1.62
C ASN A 98 -1.16 -7.39 -0.37
N GLY A 99 -0.16 -6.57 -0.03
CA GLY A 99 0.65 -6.75 1.19
C GLY A 99 -0.20 -6.72 2.46
N VAL A 100 -1.08 -5.72 2.57
CA VAL A 100 -2.05 -5.59 3.68
C VAL A 100 -2.97 -6.81 3.73
N CYS A 101 -3.48 -7.25 2.59
CA CYS A 101 -4.35 -8.43 2.50
C CYS A 101 -3.65 -9.71 2.99
N MET A 102 -2.45 -9.99 2.47
CA MET A 102 -1.66 -11.17 2.86
C MET A 102 -1.33 -11.17 4.36
N ALA A 103 -0.86 -10.04 4.89
CA ALA A 103 -0.55 -9.93 6.32
C ALA A 103 -1.81 -10.13 7.19
N SER A 104 -2.96 -9.60 6.76
CA SER A 104 -4.23 -9.75 7.46
C SER A 104 -4.70 -11.21 7.45
N ILE A 105 -4.58 -11.92 6.32
CA ILE A 105 -4.91 -13.35 6.22
C ILE A 105 -4.03 -14.17 7.17
N GLN A 106 -2.72 -13.91 7.21
CA GLN A 106 -1.80 -14.60 8.12
C GLN A 106 -2.12 -14.34 9.60
N ALA A 107 -2.52 -13.12 9.96
CA ALA A 107 -2.95 -12.79 11.32
C ALA A 107 -4.29 -13.44 11.67
N LEU A 108 -5.24 -13.43 10.74
CA LEU A 108 -6.55 -14.03 10.93
C LEU A 108 -6.43 -15.55 11.12
N TYR A 109 -5.61 -16.22 10.30
CA TYR A 109 -5.34 -17.65 10.45
C TYR A 109 -4.78 -18.00 11.82
N ARG A 110 -3.82 -17.21 12.33
CA ARG A 110 -3.26 -17.41 13.68
C ARG A 110 -4.31 -17.25 14.78
N ARG A 111 -5.17 -16.23 14.68
CA ARG A 111 -6.29 -16.04 15.63
C ARG A 111 -7.31 -17.17 15.56
N LEU A 112 -7.59 -17.69 14.36
CA LEU A 112 -8.50 -18.82 14.17
C LEU A 112 -7.98 -20.07 14.90
N VAL A 113 -6.72 -20.44 14.68
CA VAL A 113 -6.08 -21.60 15.34
C VAL A 113 -6.11 -21.43 16.86
N GLU A 114 -5.77 -20.25 17.37
CA GLU A 114 -5.80 -19.97 18.82
C GLU A 114 -7.20 -20.15 19.41
N VAL A 115 -8.24 -19.66 18.71
CA VAL A 115 -9.63 -19.82 19.15
C VAL A 115 -10.08 -21.27 19.10
N GLU A 116 -9.69 -22.03 18.06
CA GLU A 116 -9.99 -23.46 17.94
C GLU A 116 -9.36 -24.27 19.08
N GLU A 117 -8.08 -24.00 19.41
CA GLU A 117 -7.38 -24.64 20.52
C GLU A 117 -8.04 -24.35 21.88
N GLN A 118 -8.41 -23.09 22.14
CA GLN A 118 -9.12 -22.71 23.37
C GLN A 118 -10.46 -23.41 23.51
N LEU A 119 -11.18 -23.54 22.40
CA LEU A 119 -12.48 -24.17 22.36
C LEU A 119 -12.38 -25.67 22.64
N GLU A 120 -11.37 -26.36 22.11
CA GLU A 120 -11.09 -27.76 22.44
C GLU A 120 -10.69 -27.95 23.90
N GLN A 121 -9.86 -27.07 24.46
CA GLN A 121 -9.51 -27.11 25.88
C GLN A 121 -10.73 -26.95 26.80
N LEU A 122 -11.63 -26.02 26.46
CA LEU A 122 -12.87 -25.81 27.22
C LEU A 122 -13.79 -27.03 27.15
N ARG A 123 -13.92 -27.66 25.97
CA ARG A 123 -14.70 -28.89 25.81
C ARG A 123 -14.14 -30.03 26.66
N ALA A 124 -12.84 -30.25 26.60
CA ALA A 124 -12.17 -31.28 27.41
C ALA A 124 -12.36 -31.04 28.92
N ALA A 125 -12.29 -29.78 29.37
CA ALA A 125 -12.53 -29.43 30.78
C ALA A 125 -13.99 -29.67 31.21
N GLN A 126 -14.96 -29.40 30.33
CA GLN A 126 -16.38 -29.67 30.60
C GLN A 126 -16.67 -31.17 30.68
N GLU A 127 -16.09 -31.97 29.78
CA GLU A 127 -16.21 -33.44 29.82
C GLU A 127 -15.59 -34.02 31.10
N HIS A 128 -14.42 -33.50 31.50
CA HIS A 128 -13.80 -33.89 32.77
C HIS A 128 -14.69 -33.55 33.98
N ASN A 129 -15.28 -32.35 34.03
CA ASN A 129 -16.17 -31.95 35.13
C ASN A 129 -17.49 -32.75 35.18
N HIS A 130 -17.99 -33.21 34.03
CA HIS A 130 -19.22 -34.01 33.96
C HIS A 130 -19.01 -35.50 34.26
N SER A 131 -17.76 -35.97 34.29
CA SER A 131 -17.41 -37.37 34.61
C SER A 131 -17.07 -37.60 36.09
N LEU A 132 -17.11 -36.55 36.92
CA LEU A 132 -16.97 -36.58 38.38
C LEU A 132 -18.35 -36.50 39.05
#